data_AF-A0A8I1Q0F4-F1
#
_entry.id   AF-A0A8I1Q0F4-F1
#
_cell.length_a   1.000
_cell.length_b   1.000
_cell.length_c   1.000
_cell.angle_alpha   90.00
_cell.angle_beta   90.00
_cell.angle_gamma   90.00
#
_symmetry.space_group_name_H-M   'P 1'
#
loop_
_entity.id
_entity.type
_entity.pdbx_description
1 polymer ?
#
loop_
_entity_poly.entity_id
_entity_poly.type
_entity_poly.pdbx_seq_one_letter_code
_entity_poly.pdbx_strand_id
1 'polypeptide(L)'
;MPNMVETRYRDFLADHLDLIEPGLTFVDAEMLLPNAQGAKGFVDLVARDNLGVLVLIEIKRSDSAARSAMHELFKYMALVRENHGLANHQFRCILLSTTWHELLVPFTELLEAAMFELEGRELLVGADGNPTSTLKVAKAQLQAAIATSPKHEIALFYSDKSREAEATRMRSVLDALGVTDYYLIHLDYVGTNDSVGPRRALYLVLGELSALQRLSIQDRLLEEWRTDWIESGEDPAEWEVDESDYMDGNNWDHEEQVFVWVNHDGTYAELEIGYPDKLRTMLDSWQRVSLSRSGRFSSELAWPDEALVSAALAEGEKHSTHFISQVSTANGTACGRMITNVSAALENVKTWRKQVPKLLQALISDEDVASISIQLFNPQDVLWGIASLVTGSNDRLPGFEIVAESNTSGVRVFSGLLTWDKETRIAADVPIEKVLPEGIWQYLMSRHYDVQWEEELRLCKLHGLRYAVYEVNVTSPQQFWRVHVEGAQFKRDELTLDEMRAESVMTFARENWQYLERMWREVFEENIFFG
;
A
#
# COMPACT_ATOMS: atom_id res chain seq x y z
N MET A 1 -40.34 -23.63 18.29
CA MET A 1 -40.16 -23.05 19.64
C MET A 1 -39.30 -21.80 19.57
N PRO A 2 -38.12 -21.78 18.92
CA PRO A 2 -37.71 -20.66 18.07
C PRO A 2 -37.95 -19.26 18.65
N ASN A 3 -38.82 -18.55 17.94
CA ASN A 3 -39.15 -17.14 18.13
C ASN A 3 -39.81 -16.81 19.47
N MET A 4 -40.49 -17.74 20.16
CA MET A 4 -41.23 -17.40 21.39
C MET A 4 -40.34 -16.88 22.52
N VAL A 5 -39.05 -17.23 22.52
CA VAL A 5 -38.06 -16.70 23.46
C VAL A 5 -37.49 -15.36 22.98
N GLU A 6 -37.39 -15.15 21.66
CA GLU A 6 -36.92 -13.91 21.04
C GLU A 6 -37.96 -12.80 21.26
N THR A 7 -39.23 -13.10 20.99
CA THR A 7 -40.42 -12.33 21.39
C THR A 7 -40.42 -12.04 22.89
N ARG A 8 -40.21 -13.04 23.77
CA ARG A 8 -40.15 -12.78 25.23
C ARG A 8 -39.05 -11.78 25.60
N TYR A 9 -37.86 -11.88 25.00
CA TYR A 9 -36.76 -10.94 25.31
C TYR A 9 -37.07 -9.54 24.79
N ARG A 10 -37.56 -9.42 23.55
CA ARG A 10 -38.01 -8.17 22.95
C ARG A 10 -39.08 -7.48 23.81
N ASP A 11 -40.17 -8.19 24.07
CA ASP A 11 -41.34 -7.65 24.77
C ASP A 11 -40.99 -7.25 26.23
N PHE A 12 -40.06 -7.97 26.88
CA PHE A 12 -39.51 -7.60 28.20
C PHE A 12 -38.57 -6.39 28.14
N LEU A 13 -37.73 -6.30 27.10
CA LEU A 13 -36.77 -5.19 26.93
C LEU A 13 -37.46 -3.89 26.47
N ALA A 14 -38.63 -3.96 25.83
CA ALA A 14 -39.43 -2.78 25.47
C ALA A 14 -39.79 -1.92 26.69
N ASP A 15 -40.15 -2.57 27.81
CA ASP A 15 -40.44 -1.91 29.10
C ASP A 15 -39.17 -1.59 29.92
N HIS A 16 -38.01 -2.16 29.54
CA HIS A 16 -36.77 -2.18 30.34
C HIS A 16 -35.51 -1.87 29.48
N LEU A 17 -35.61 -0.84 28.62
CA LEU A 17 -34.53 -0.41 27.72
C LEU A 17 -33.28 0.10 28.47
N ASP A 18 -33.40 0.47 29.75
CA ASP A 18 -32.29 0.86 30.61
C ASP A 18 -31.30 -0.29 30.90
N LEU A 19 -31.74 -1.54 30.78
CA LEU A 19 -30.86 -2.73 30.80
C LEU A 19 -29.96 -2.82 29.56
N ILE A 20 -30.33 -2.11 28.49
CA ILE A 20 -29.53 -1.92 27.28
C ILE A 20 -28.72 -0.64 27.47
N GLU A 21 -29.34 0.53 27.50
CA GLU A 21 -28.62 1.80 27.68
C GLU A 21 -29.47 2.84 28.43
N PRO A 22 -28.93 3.47 29.51
CA PRO A 22 -29.67 4.46 30.29
C PRO A 22 -30.14 5.68 29.49
N GLY A 23 -31.45 5.89 29.44
CA GLY A 23 -32.10 7.01 28.75
C GLY A 23 -32.62 6.70 27.35
N LEU A 24 -32.55 5.43 26.91
CA LEU A 24 -33.34 4.98 25.77
C LEU A 24 -34.84 5.10 26.07
N THR A 25 -35.56 5.76 25.16
CA THR A 25 -37.01 5.92 25.17
C THR A 25 -37.62 5.07 24.07
N PHE A 26 -38.58 4.20 24.42
CA PHE A 26 -39.26 3.31 23.47
C PHE A 26 -40.02 4.09 22.38
N VAL A 27 -40.00 3.56 21.15
CA VAL A 27 -40.71 4.12 19.98
C VAL A 27 -41.65 3.09 19.35
N ASP A 28 -41.14 1.89 19.02
CA ASP A 28 -41.91 0.84 18.34
C ASP A 28 -41.28 -0.56 18.53
N ALA A 29 -42.03 -1.62 18.26
CA ALA A 29 -41.56 -3.01 18.28
C ALA A 29 -42.06 -3.78 17.05
N GLU A 30 -41.24 -4.67 16.49
CA GLU A 30 -41.47 -5.28 15.17
C GLU A 30 -41.65 -4.25 14.02
N MET A 31 -40.99 -3.08 14.13
CA MET A 31 -41.18 -1.95 13.19
C MET A 31 -40.92 -2.42 11.76
N LEU A 32 -41.98 -2.40 10.95
CA LEU A 32 -41.92 -2.83 9.55
C LEU A 32 -41.21 -1.78 8.69
N LEU A 33 -40.09 -2.20 8.08
CA LEU A 33 -39.41 -1.48 7.01
C LEU A 33 -39.82 -2.08 5.66
N PRO A 34 -40.75 -1.47 4.91
CA PRO A 34 -41.15 -1.97 3.61
C PRO A 34 -40.00 -1.83 2.60
N ASN A 35 -39.99 -2.74 1.62
CA ASN A 35 -39.01 -2.80 0.54
C ASN A 35 -39.78 -3.04 -0.77
N ALA A 36 -39.55 -2.23 -1.80
CA ALA A 36 -40.19 -2.38 -3.10
C ALA A 36 -39.49 -3.39 -4.02
N GLN A 37 -38.23 -3.73 -3.76
CA GLN A 37 -37.36 -4.54 -4.63
C GLN A 37 -37.02 -5.93 -4.05
N GLY A 38 -37.51 -6.28 -2.87
CA GLY A 38 -37.19 -7.57 -2.25
C GLY A 38 -37.80 -7.82 -0.87
N ALA A 39 -37.07 -8.56 -0.04
CA ALA A 39 -37.50 -8.88 1.32
C ALA A 39 -37.60 -7.62 2.19
N LYS A 40 -38.66 -7.54 2.98
CA LYS A 40 -38.88 -6.48 3.98
C LYS A 40 -37.88 -6.59 5.14
N GLY A 41 -37.65 -5.49 5.83
CA GLY A 41 -37.02 -5.49 7.16
C GLY A 41 -38.08 -5.46 8.25
N PHE A 42 -37.78 -6.05 9.40
CA PHE A 42 -38.52 -5.85 10.65
C PHE A 42 -37.47 -5.62 11.72
N VAL A 43 -37.57 -4.51 12.47
CA VAL A 43 -36.65 -4.20 13.58
C VAL A 43 -37.27 -4.71 14.88
N ASP A 44 -36.56 -5.51 15.67
CA ASP A 44 -37.10 -6.09 16.91
C ASP A 44 -37.56 -5.00 17.89
N LEU A 45 -36.70 -4.03 18.24
CA LEU A 45 -37.07 -2.83 19.00
C LEU A 45 -36.53 -1.56 18.34
N VAL A 46 -37.31 -0.49 18.45
CA VAL A 46 -36.92 0.86 18.04
C VAL A 46 -37.05 1.79 19.23
N ALA A 47 -35.99 2.56 19.49
CA ALA A 47 -35.92 3.54 20.55
C ALA A 47 -35.35 4.88 20.04
N ARG A 48 -35.31 5.89 20.92
CA ARG A 48 -34.46 7.07 20.79
C ARG A 48 -33.62 7.26 22.02
N ASP A 49 -32.40 7.72 21.88
CA ASP A 49 -31.57 8.14 23.01
C ASP A 49 -31.83 9.59 23.43
N ASN A 50 -31.09 10.04 24.45
CA ASN A 50 -31.18 11.38 25.03
C ASN A 50 -30.87 12.53 24.05
N LEU A 51 -30.26 12.23 22.89
CA LEU A 51 -29.97 13.21 21.83
C LEU A 51 -31.02 13.15 20.69
N GLY A 52 -31.96 12.21 20.76
CA GLY A 52 -33.01 11.99 19.78
C GLY A 52 -32.60 11.13 18.57
N VAL A 53 -31.38 10.59 18.56
CA VAL A 53 -30.90 9.65 17.52
C VAL A 53 -31.76 8.39 17.56
N LEU A 54 -32.12 7.86 16.39
CA LEU A 54 -32.96 6.66 16.30
C LEU A 54 -32.11 5.40 16.55
N VAL A 55 -32.46 4.62 17.57
CA VAL A 55 -31.72 3.42 17.95
C VAL A 55 -32.49 2.18 17.49
N LEU A 56 -31.88 1.40 16.60
CA LEU A 56 -32.44 0.22 15.96
C LEU A 56 -31.82 -1.02 16.61
N ILE A 57 -32.63 -1.85 17.27
CA ILE A 57 -32.13 -2.93 18.11
C ILE A 57 -32.58 -4.28 17.54
N GLU A 58 -31.61 -5.15 17.29
CA GLU A 58 -31.78 -6.52 16.75
C GLU A 58 -31.43 -7.54 17.85
N ILE A 59 -32.29 -8.53 18.10
CA ILE A 59 -32.17 -9.43 19.26
C ILE A 59 -31.98 -10.87 18.82
N LYS A 60 -30.89 -11.53 19.22
CA LYS A 60 -30.59 -12.93 18.84
C LYS A 60 -30.21 -13.80 20.04
N ARG A 61 -30.44 -15.12 19.91
CA ARG A 61 -30.29 -16.07 21.03
C ARG A 61 -29.94 -17.51 20.62
N SER A 62 -29.30 -17.66 19.46
CA SER A 62 -28.74 -18.93 18.98
C SER A 62 -27.84 -18.66 17.78
N ASP A 63 -26.76 -19.43 17.61
CA ASP A 63 -25.78 -19.23 16.54
C ASP A 63 -26.42 -19.37 15.14
N SER A 64 -27.40 -20.27 15.01
CA SER A 64 -28.21 -20.40 13.79
C SER A 64 -29.01 -19.15 13.39
N ALA A 65 -29.29 -18.24 14.34
CA ALA A 65 -29.99 -16.97 14.12
C ALA A 65 -29.00 -15.78 14.02
N ALA A 66 -27.86 -15.87 14.72
CA ALA A 66 -26.74 -14.94 14.56
C ALA A 66 -26.30 -14.80 13.09
N ARG A 67 -26.24 -15.91 12.35
CA ARG A 67 -25.90 -15.94 10.90
C ARG A 67 -26.76 -15.03 10.02
N SER A 68 -28.01 -14.72 10.40
CA SER A 68 -28.86 -13.79 9.65
C SER A 68 -28.81 -12.35 10.15
N ALA A 69 -28.29 -12.09 11.36
CA ALA A 69 -28.30 -10.76 11.98
C ALA A 69 -27.59 -9.70 11.12
N MET A 70 -26.46 -10.06 10.48
CA MET A 70 -25.73 -9.14 9.60
C MET A 70 -26.59 -8.69 8.40
N HIS A 71 -27.41 -9.59 7.83
CA HIS A 71 -28.32 -9.26 6.73
C HIS A 71 -29.51 -8.38 7.18
N GLU A 72 -29.98 -8.52 8.43
CA GLU A 72 -30.98 -7.63 8.99
C GLU A 72 -30.41 -6.23 9.22
N LEU A 73 -29.23 -6.10 9.84
CA LEU A 73 -28.53 -4.81 10.01
C LEU A 73 -28.28 -4.09 8.68
N PHE A 74 -27.81 -4.80 7.65
CA PHE A 74 -27.64 -4.22 6.31
C PHE A 74 -28.98 -3.79 5.68
N LYS A 75 -30.06 -4.55 5.88
CA LYS A 75 -31.40 -4.12 5.45
C LYS A 75 -31.86 -2.86 6.18
N TYR A 76 -31.60 -2.72 7.49
CA TYR A 76 -31.99 -1.52 8.22
C TYR A 76 -31.24 -0.28 7.72
N MET A 77 -29.91 -0.40 7.50
CA MET A 77 -29.09 0.67 6.92
C MET A 77 -29.66 1.18 5.59
N ALA A 78 -30.12 0.30 4.70
CA ALA A 78 -30.73 0.71 3.44
C ALA A 78 -32.16 1.26 3.63
N LEU A 79 -33.03 0.48 4.26
CA LEU A 79 -34.47 0.75 4.27
C LEU A 79 -34.89 1.89 5.19
N VAL A 80 -34.15 2.22 6.25
CA VAL A 80 -34.42 3.42 7.07
C VAL A 80 -34.09 4.70 6.30
N ARG A 81 -33.02 4.68 5.51
CA ARG A 81 -32.65 5.79 4.62
C ARG A 81 -33.67 5.98 3.50
N GLU A 82 -34.12 4.87 2.88
CA GLU A 82 -35.14 4.88 1.81
C GLU A 82 -36.52 5.34 2.31
N ASN A 83 -37.03 4.75 3.41
CA ASN A 83 -38.39 5.01 3.88
C ASN A 83 -38.55 6.28 4.73
N HIS A 84 -37.48 6.77 5.36
CA HIS A 84 -37.55 7.88 6.32
C HIS A 84 -36.58 9.03 6.02
N GLY A 85 -35.73 8.92 4.98
CA GLY A 85 -34.84 9.98 4.54
C GLY A 85 -33.71 10.33 5.51
N LEU A 86 -33.44 9.49 6.51
CA LEU A 86 -32.41 9.75 7.52
C LEU A 86 -30.99 9.65 6.93
N ALA A 87 -30.10 10.51 7.42
CA ALA A 87 -28.66 10.39 7.22
C ALA A 87 -28.03 9.43 8.25
N ASN A 88 -26.85 8.89 7.94
CA ASN A 88 -26.18 7.86 8.76
C ASN A 88 -25.80 8.29 10.19
N HIS A 89 -25.82 9.60 10.50
CA HIS A 89 -25.58 10.15 11.84
C HIS A 89 -26.87 10.37 12.65
N GLN A 90 -28.04 10.05 12.07
CA GLN A 90 -29.36 10.24 12.70
C GLN A 90 -29.97 8.92 13.20
N PHE A 91 -29.30 7.80 12.95
CA PHE A 91 -29.64 6.50 13.50
C PHE A 91 -28.38 5.70 13.84
N ARG A 92 -28.50 4.78 14.80
CA ARG A 92 -27.46 3.80 15.16
C ARG A 92 -28.09 2.43 15.43
N CYS A 93 -27.32 1.37 15.29
CA CYS A 93 -27.80 0.00 15.47
C CYS A 93 -27.16 -0.66 16.70
N ILE A 94 -27.93 -1.46 17.44
CA ILE A 94 -27.44 -2.30 18.54
C ILE A 94 -27.80 -3.76 18.23
N LEU A 95 -26.79 -4.63 18.15
CA LEU A 95 -26.98 -6.08 18.10
C LEU A 95 -26.87 -6.66 19.50
N LEU A 96 -28.00 -7.14 20.04
CA LEU A 96 -28.06 -7.89 21.29
C LEU A 96 -28.03 -9.38 20.98
N SER A 97 -27.11 -10.13 21.59
CA SER A 97 -27.10 -11.59 21.47
C SER A 97 -26.73 -12.31 22.76
N THR A 98 -27.41 -13.43 23.06
CA THR A 98 -27.02 -14.35 24.15
C THR A 98 -25.93 -15.35 23.74
N THR A 99 -25.37 -15.22 22.54
CA THR A 99 -24.20 -15.99 22.07
C THR A 99 -23.42 -15.17 21.04
N TRP A 100 -22.10 -15.17 21.16
CA TRP A 100 -21.20 -14.44 20.27
C TRP A 100 -20.25 -15.34 19.48
N HIS A 101 -20.31 -16.66 19.65
CA HIS A 101 -19.37 -17.61 19.04
C HIS A 101 -19.28 -17.49 17.52
N GLU A 102 -20.42 -17.39 16.82
CA GLU A 102 -20.47 -17.18 15.37
C GLU A 102 -20.73 -15.72 14.96
N LEU A 103 -20.89 -14.79 15.91
CA LEU A 103 -21.02 -13.35 15.62
C LEU A 103 -19.70 -12.61 15.62
N LEU A 104 -18.79 -12.92 16.55
CA LEU A 104 -17.72 -12.00 16.95
C LEU A 104 -16.81 -11.58 15.77
N VAL A 105 -16.44 -12.53 14.91
CA VAL A 105 -15.62 -12.25 13.71
C VAL A 105 -16.40 -11.42 12.67
N PRO A 106 -17.54 -11.88 12.10
CA PRO A 106 -18.27 -11.11 11.09
C PRO A 106 -18.85 -9.79 11.62
N PHE A 107 -19.12 -9.67 12.92
CA PHE A 107 -19.49 -8.41 13.56
C PHE A 107 -18.30 -7.44 13.64
N THR A 108 -17.09 -7.93 13.92
CA THR A 108 -15.89 -7.07 13.96
C THR A 108 -15.57 -6.53 12.57
N GLU A 109 -15.59 -7.39 11.55
CA GLU A 109 -15.51 -7.01 10.12
C GLU A 109 -16.58 -5.96 9.75
N LEU A 110 -17.84 -6.21 10.11
CA LEU A 110 -18.93 -5.26 9.85
C LEU A 110 -18.72 -3.92 10.57
N LEU A 111 -18.21 -3.93 11.80
CA LEU A 111 -17.95 -2.72 12.59
C LEU A 111 -16.81 -1.86 12.01
N GLU A 112 -16.00 -2.39 11.11
CA GLU A 112 -14.96 -1.64 10.38
C GLU A 112 -15.43 -1.20 8.98
N ALA A 113 -16.32 -1.97 8.35
CA ALA A 113 -16.95 -1.61 7.08
C ALA A 113 -18.22 -0.73 7.21
N ALA A 114 -18.80 -0.58 8.40
CA ALA A 114 -20.08 0.10 8.60
C ALA A 114 -19.98 1.63 8.41
N MET A 115 -20.82 2.17 7.52
CA MET A 115 -20.95 3.61 7.31
C MET A 115 -21.88 4.30 8.34
N PHE A 116 -22.25 3.61 9.42
CA PHE A 116 -23.20 4.05 10.45
C PHE A 116 -22.74 3.51 11.82
N GLU A 117 -23.17 4.14 12.91
CA GLU A 117 -22.78 3.68 14.25
C GLU A 117 -23.45 2.33 14.58
N LEU A 118 -22.62 1.37 15.00
CA LEU A 118 -23.02 0.00 15.32
C LEU A 118 -22.39 -0.42 16.66
N GLU A 119 -23.19 -1.01 17.54
CA GLU A 119 -22.72 -1.58 18.80
C GLU A 119 -23.17 -3.04 18.97
N GLY A 120 -22.31 -3.86 19.58
CA GLY A 120 -22.59 -5.26 19.89
C GLY A 120 -22.63 -5.46 21.40
N ARG A 121 -23.62 -6.19 21.90
CA ARG A 121 -23.73 -6.53 23.33
C ARG A 121 -24.13 -7.97 23.59
N GLU A 122 -23.51 -8.54 24.61
CA GLU A 122 -23.94 -9.81 25.18
C GLU A 122 -25.14 -9.58 26.10
N LEU A 123 -26.21 -10.34 25.86
CA LEU A 123 -27.46 -10.25 26.61
C LEU A 123 -27.46 -11.31 27.72
N LEU A 124 -27.35 -10.88 28.98
CA LEU A 124 -27.29 -11.79 30.13
C LEU A 124 -28.70 -12.13 30.63
N VAL A 125 -29.00 -13.43 30.71
CA VAL A 125 -30.33 -13.96 31.02
C VAL A 125 -30.35 -14.62 32.40
N GLY A 126 -31.31 -14.26 33.23
CA GLY A 126 -31.50 -14.75 34.59
C GLY A 126 -32.09 -16.17 34.67
N ALA A 127 -32.09 -16.73 35.88
CA ALA A 127 -32.61 -18.08 36.15
C ALA A 127 -34.14 -18.23 35.96
N ASP A 128 -34.87 -17.11 35.85
CA ASP A 128 -36.28 -17.05 35.46
C ASP A 128 -36.48 -17.05 33.93
N GLY A 129 -35.40 -16.91 33.16
CA GLY A 129 -35.40 -16.79 31.71
C GLY A 129 -35.74 -15.40 31.17
N ASN A 130 -35.61 -14.34 31.96
CA ASN A 130 -35.68 -12.95 31.48
C ASN A 130 -34.27 -12.34 31.32
N PRO A 131 -34.08 -11.34 30.44
CA PRO A 131 -32.92 -10.46 30.46
C PRO A 131 -32.69 -9.82 31.85
N THR A 132 -31.42 -9.63 32.20
CA THR A 132 -31.01 -9.03 33.50
C THR A 132 -30.04 -7.86 33.35
N SER A 133 -29.23 -7.86 32.30
CA SER A 133 -28.27 -6.80 31.96
C SER A 133 -27.69 -7.05 30.57
N THR A 134 -26.95 -6.08 30.04
CA THR A 134 -26.12 -6.25 28.85
C THR A 134 -24.65 -5.93 29.14
N LEU A 135 -23.72 -6.61 28.46
CA LEU A 135 -22.29 -6.28 28.45
C LEU A 135 -21.87 -5.87 27.05
N LYS A 136 -21.12 -4.76 26.90
CA LYS A 136 -20.58 -4.36 25.59
C LYS A 136 -19.52 -5.35 25.13
N VAL A 137 -19.64 -5.83 23.90
CA VAL A 137 -18.70 -6.77 23.30
C VAL A 137 -17.52 -6.00 22.71
N ALA A 138 -16.32 -6.37 23.13
CA ALA A 138 -15.08 -5.88 22.52
C ALA A 138 -14.92 -6.46 21.10
N LYS A 139 -14.28 -5.70 20.21
CA LYS A 139 -13.82 -6.23 18.91
C LYS A 139 -12.92 -7.45 19.13
N ALA A 140 -12.97 -8.43 18.23
CA ALA A 140 -11.89 -9.38 18.11
C ALA A 140 -10.62 -8.67 17.61
N GLN A 141 -9.44 -9.12 18.04
CA GLN A 141 -8.20 -8.76 17.36
C GLN A 141 -8.10 -9.60 16.09
N LEU A 142 -8.59 -9.07 14.98
CA LEU A 142 -8.41 -9.66 13.66
C LEU A 142 -7.02 -9.29 13.11
N GLN A 143 -6.42 -10.20 12.34
CA GLN A 143 -5.17 -9.91 11.63
C GLN A 143 -5.51 -9.24 10.29
N ALA A 144 -4.95 -8.06 10.06
CA ALA A 144 -5.06 -7.36 8.79
C ALA A 144 -4.44 -8.15 7.62
N ALA A 145 -4.75 -7.74 6.40
CA ALA A 145 -4.03 -8.19 5.20
C ALA A 145 -2.52 -7.92 5.34
N ILE A 146 -1.69 -8.80 4.77
CA ILE A 146 -0.23 -8.71 4.94
C ILE A 146 0.34 -7.69 3.94
N ALA A 147 0.91 -6.60 4.45
CA ALA A 147 1.92 -5.86 3.70
C ALA A 147 3.28 -6.58 3.83
N THR A 148 4.16 -6.39 2.85
CA THR A 148 5.58 -6.77 2.97
C THR A 148 6.38 -5.54 3.38
N SER A 149 7.38 -5.72 4.24
CA SER A 149 8.30 -4.64 4.57
C SER A 149 9.03 -4.18 3.30
N PRO A 150 9.22 -2.87 3.08
CA PRO A 150 10.02 -2.38 1.97
C PRO A 150 11.53 -2.51 2.21
N LYS A 151 11.92 -2.78 3.47
CA LYS A 151 13.29 -3.06 3.89
C LYS A 151 13.52 -4.58 3.81
N HIS A 152 14.63 -5.01 3.22
CA HIS A 152 14.96 -6.42 2.99
C HIS A 152 16.44 -6.69 3.27
N GLU A 153 16.84 -7.96 3.36
CA GLU A 153 18.24 -8.34 3.60
C GLU A 153 18.80 -9.27 2.51
N ILE A 154 20.03 -9.03 2.05
CA ILE A 154 20.72 -9.82 1.03
C ILE A 154 21.99 -10.43 1.63
N ALA A 155 21.98 -11.74 1.89
CA ALA A 155 23.16 -12.48 2.32
C ALA A 155 23.75 -13.26 1.14
N LEU A 156 25.06 -13.10 0.88
CA LEU A 156 25.76 -13.66 -0.28
C LEU A 156 26.72 -14.80 0.11
N PHE A 157 26.86 -15.82 -0.75
CA PHE A 157 27.65 -17.02 -0.47
C PHE A 157 28.38 -17.58 -1.70
N TYR A 158 29.53 -18.23 -1.46
CA TYR A 158 30.26 -19.01 -2.46
C TYR A 158 29.72 -20.43 -2.66
N SER A 159 28.86 -20.97 -1.77
CA SER A 159 28.39 -22.35 -1.86
C SER A 159 26.94 -22.54 -1.39
N ASP A 160 26.24 -23.49 -2.01
CA ASP A 160 24.89 -23.89 -1.62
C ASP A 160 24.85 -24.38 -0.17
N LYS A 161 25.88 -25.13 0.27
CA LYS A 161 25.98 -25.64 1.65
C LYS A 161 26.00 -24.50 2.67
N SER A 162 26.71 -23.40 2.37
CA SER A 162 26.70 -22.20 3.22
C SER A 162 25.31 -21.57 3.24
N ARG A 163 24.69 -21.40 2.05
CA ARG A 163 23.36 -20.81 1.91
C ARG A 163 22.29 -21.58 2.69
N GLU A 164 22.22 -22.90 2.54
CA GLU A 164 21.17 -23.70 3.19
C GLU A 164 21.37 -23.86 4.72
N ALA A 165 22.63 -23.80 5.18
CA ALA A 165 22.93 -23.70 6.61
C ALA A 165 22.43 -22.35 7.17
N GLU A 166 22.74 -21.24 6.49
CA GLU A 166 22.33 -19.91 6.91
C GLU A 166 20.82 -19.72 6.84
N ALA A 167 20.15 -20.20 5.79
CA ALA A 167 18.69 -20.22 5.68
C ALA A 167 18.04 -20.92 6.89
N THR A 168 18.71 -21.94 7.45
CA THR A 168 18.24 -22.67 8.63
C THR A 168 18.53 -21.92 9.93
N ARG A 169 19.66 -21.19 10.02
CA ARG A 169 19.95 -20.27 11.14
C ARG A 169 18.96 -19.11 11.16
N MET A 170 18.75 -18.42 10.04
CA MET A 170 17.80 -17.30 9.88
C MET A 170 16.39 -17.70 10.34
N ARG A 171 15.85 -18.83 9.86
CA ARG A 171 14.58 -19.40 10.35
C ARG A 171 14.57 -19.56 11.87
N SER A 172 15.61 -20.18 12.43
CA SER A 172 15.70 -20.43 13.88
C SER A 172 15.74 -19.14 14.72
N VAL A 173 16.32 -18.05 14.20
CA VAL A 173 16.32 -16.73 14.85
C VAL A 173 14.95 -16.06 14.75
N LEU A 174 14.32 -16.07 13.56
CA LEU A 174 12.99 -15.52 13.34
C LEU A 174 11.92 -16.22 14.19
N ASP A 175 11.98 -17.55 14.27
CA ASP A 175 11.12 -18.38 15.13
C ASP A 175 11.33 -18.02 16.62
N ALA A 176 12.57 -17.76 17.05
CA ALA A 176 12.91 -17.34 18.42
C ALA A 176 12.55 -15.88 18.74
N LEU A 177 12.32 -15.05 17.71
CA LEU A 177 11.77 -13.69 17.81
C LEU A 177 10.24 -13.65 17.70
N GLY A 178 9.58 -14.79 17.44
CA GLY A 178 8.14 -14.84 17.17
C GLY A 178 7.73 -14.20 15.83
N VAL A 179 8.68 -13.95 14.93
CA VAL A 179 8.43 -13.35 13.61
C VAL A 179 7.95 -14.46 12.67
N THR A 180 6.63 -14.57 12.51
CA THR A 180 6.01 -15.71 11.80
C THR A 180 5.94 -15.55 10.29
N ASP A 181 5.66 -14.34 9.81
CA ASP A 181 5.37 -14.08 8.39
C ASP A 181 6.62 -13.57 7.68
N TYR A 182 7.32 -14.47 7.01
CA TYR A 182 8.49 -14.14 6.20
C TYR A 182 8.67 -15.15 5.05
N TYR A 183 9.53 -14.82 4.10
CA TYR A 183 10.03 -15.75 3.09
C TYR A 183 11.47 -15.44 2.67
N LEU A 184 12.17 -16.48 2.21
CA LEU A 184 13.52 -16.40 1.66
C LEU A 184 13.46 -16.71 0.16
N ILE A 185 13.94 -15.81 -0.69
CA ILE A 185 14.20 -16.09 -2.10
C ILE A 185 15.63 -16.62 -2.23
N HIS A 186 15.78 -17.84 -2.74
CA HIS A 186 17.09 -18.44 -3.01
C HIS A 186 17.48 -18.08 -4.45
N LEU A 187 18.53 -17.27 -4.61
CA LEU A 187 19.00 -16.76 -5.90
C LEU A 187 20.35 -17.39 -6.28
N ASP A 188 20.54 -17.66 -7.58
CA ASP A 188 21.80 -18.09 -8.19
C ASP A 188 22.20 -17.11 -9.32
N TYR A 189 23.47 -16.71 -9.37
CA TYR A 189 23.98 -15.80 -10.42
C TYR A 189 24.10 -16.55 -11.76
N VAL A 190 23.50 -16.00 -12.82
CA VAL A 190 23.50 -16.54 -14.18
C VAL A 190 24.06 -15.59 -15.24
N GLY A 191 24.44 -14.37 -14.84
CA GLY A 191 25.09 -13.41 -15.72
C GLY A 191 26.52 -13.80 -16.13
N THR A 192 27.11 -12.99 -16.99
CA THR A 192 28.39 -13.25 -17.67
C THR A 192 29.58 -12.47 -17.10
N ASN A 193 29.40 -11.67 -16.04
CA ASN A 193 30.51 -10.93 -15.42
C ASN A 193 31.29 -11.82 -14.46
N ASP A 194 32.45 -12.31 -14.89
CA ASP A 194 33.28 -13.18 -14.06
C ASP A 194 33.92 -12.49 -12.84
N SER A 195 33.77 -11.16 -12.71
CA SER A 195 34.15 -10.42 -11.50
C SER A 195 33.19 -10.64 -10.32
N VAL A 196 32.00 -11.21 -10.55
CA VAL A 196 31.03 -11.53 -9.49
C VAL A 196 31.52 -12.74 -8.68
N GLY A 197 31.95 -12.46 -7.44
CA GLY A 197 32.59 -13.41 -6.53
C GLY A 197 31.60 -14.41 -5.91
N PRO A 198 30.82 -14.04 -4.89
CA PRO A 198 29.70 -14.85 -4.44
C PRO A 198 28.66 -14.99 -5.55
N ARG A 199 28.17 -16.21 -5.80
CA ARG A 199 27.20 -16.50 -6.87
C ARG A 199 25.91 -17.15 -6.37
N ARG A 200 25.68 -17.10 -5.06
CA ARG A 200 24.47 -17.57 -4.36
C ARG A 200 24.01 -16.47 -3.41
N ALA A 201 22.71 -16.20 -3.36
CA ALA A 201 22.14 -15.28 -2.38
C ALA A 201 20.94 -15.91 -1.66
N LEU A 202 20.74 -15.48 -0.40
CA LEU A 202 19.43 -15.43 0.23
C LEU A 202 18.96 -13.99 0.19
N TYR A 203 17.69 -13.81 -0.20
CA TYR A 203 16.99 -12.54 -0.11
C TYR A 203 15.85 -12.72 0.90
N LEU A 204 15.95 -12.10 2.07
CA LEU A 204 14.94 -12.21 3.14
C LEU A 204 13.92 -11.08 3.03
N VAL A 205 12.64 -11.46 3.00
CA VAL A 205 11.50 -10.54 3.06
C VAL A 205 10.67 -10.85 4.29
N LEU A 206 10.37 -9.81 5.07
CA LEU A 206 9.43 -9.86 6.19
C LEU A 206 8.05 -9.38 5.74
N GLY A 207 7.01 -9.99 6.31
CA GLY A 207 5.70 -9.34 6.41
C GLY A 207 5.72 -8.26 7.50
N GLU A 208 4.79 -7.32 7.41
CA GLU A 208 4.52 -6.34 8.45
C GLU A 208 4.29 -7.01 9.81
N LEU A 209 5.05 -6.60 10.82
CA LEU A 209 4.93 -7.13 12.17
C LEU A 209 3.61 -6.64 12.79
N SER A 210 2.81 -7.56 13.31
CA SER A 210 1.62 -7.18 14.09
C SER A 210 2.04 -6.37 15.33
N ALA A 211 1.14 -5.51 15.85
CA ALA A 211 1.44 -4.69 17.03
C ALA A 211 1.96 -5.51 18.23
N LEU A 212 1.49 -6.76 18.41
CA LEU A 212 2.00 -7.67 19.45
C LEU A 212 3.45 -8.14 19.19
N GLN A 213 3.83 -8.31 17.93
CA GLN A 213 5.21 -8.59 17.55
C GLN A 213 6.07 -7.33 17.73
N ARG A 214 5.64 -6.15 17.25
CA ARG A 214 6.36 -4.88 17.46
C ARG A 214 6.63 -4.59 18.95
N LEU A 215 5.64 -4.78 19.82
CA LEU A 215 5.80 -4.72 21.28
C LEU A 215 6.83 -5.73 21.79
N SER A 216 6.78 -6.99 21.35
CA SER A 216 7.75 -8.03 21.77
C SER A 216 9.17 -7.80 21.24
N ILE A 217 9.33 -7.10 20.11
CA ILE A 217 10.63 -6.62 19.61
C ILE A 217 11.11 -5.46 20.50
N GLN A 218 10.25 -4.49 20.81
CA GLN A 218 10.61 -3.35 21.65
C GLN A 218 10.97 -3.75 23.09
N ASP A 219 10.18 -4.60 23.75
CA ASP A 219 10.46 -5.10 25.11
C ASP A 219 11.85 -5.74 25.20
N ARG A 220 12.23 -6.49 24.15
CA ARG A 220 13.55 -7.12 24.05
C ARG A 220 14.66 -6.09 23.81
N LEU A 221 14.45 -5.14 22.90
CA LEU A 221 15.41 -4.06 22.62
C LEU A 221 15.67 -3.21 23.88
N LEU A 222 14.63 -2.91 24.66
CA LEU A 222 14.73 -2.21 25.94
C LEU A 222 15.49 -3.01 27.00
N GLU A 223 15.40 -4.34 27.03
CA GLU A 223 16.14 -5.18 27.99
C GLU A 223 17.62 -5.36 27.58
N GLU A 224 17.90 -5.45 26.28
CA GLU A 224 19.26 -5.40 25.74
C GLU A 224 19.90 -4.04 26.06
N TRP A 225 19.20 -2.91 25.82
CA TRP A 225 19.67 -1.58 26.23
C TRP A 225 19.82 -1.43 27.74
N ARG A 226 18.88 -1.88 28.57
CA ARG A 226 19.04 -1.84 30.05
C ARG A 226 20.31 -2.54 30.52
N THR A 227 20.73 -3.61 29.83
CA THR A 227 21.97 -4.31 30.12
C THR A 227 23.17 -3.40 29.84
N ASP A 228 23.26 -2.85 28.63
CA ASP A 228 24.33 -1.92 28.23
C ASP A 228 24.39 -0.66 29.13
N TRP A 229 23.23 -0.11 29.53
CA TRP A 229 23.14 1.10 30.36
C TRP A 229 23.49 0.84 31.83
N ILE A 230 23.20 -0.36 32.35
CA ILE A 230 23.69 -0.79 33.67
C ILE A 230 25.22 -0.97 33.66
N GLU A 231 25.81 -1.35 32.51
CA GLU A 231 27.27 -1.39 32.34
C GLU A 231 27.90 -0.01 32.07
N SER A 232 27.21 0.94 31.42
CA SER A 232 27.69 2.32 31.23
C SER A 232 27.55 3.20 32.49
N GLY A 233 26.52 2.96 33.29
CA GLY A 233 26.18 3.75 34.49
C GLY A 233 25.25 4.93 34.23
N GLU A 234 24.52 4.93 33.12
CA GLU A 234 23.55 5.97 32.72
C GLU A 234 22.12 5.60 33.13
N ASP A 235 21.19 6.57 33.18
CA ASP A 235 19.82 6.36 33.68
C ASP A 235 18.84 6.02 32.54
N PRO A 236 18.25 4.80 32.48
CA PRO A 236 17.35 4.41 31.40
C PRO A 236 16.02 5.19 31.33
N ALA A 237 15.74 6.09 32.28
CA ALA A 237 14.47 6.79 32.39
C ALA A 237 14.25 7.96 31.40
N GLU A 238 15.24 8.33 30.57
CA GLU A 238 15.11 9.50 29.67
C GLU A 238 14.35 9.23 28.35
N TRP A 239 14.01 7.97 28.03
CA TRP A 239 13.25 7.60 26.83
C TRP A 239 11.89 6.96 27.20
N GLU A 240 10.86 7.78 27.34
CA GLU A 240 9.47 7.30 27.25
C GLU A 240 9.20 6.85 25.80
N VAL A 241 8.83 5.59 25.60
CA VAL A 241 8.44 5.08 24.27
C VAL A 241 6.99 5.48 24.00
N ASP A 242 6.74 6.21 22.91
CA ASP A 242 5.37 6.57 22.52
C ASP A 242 4.65 5.35 21.95
N GLU A 243 3.47 5.03 22.50
CA GLU A 243 2.61 3.97 21.95
C GLU A 243 2.12 4.30 20.53
N SER A 244 2.22 5.57 20.09
CA SER A 244 1.87 5.97 18.72
C SER A 244 2.85 5.44 17.66
N ASP A 245 4.13 5.23 17.98
CA ASP A 245 5.14 4.75 17.03
C ASP A 245 4.85 3.32 16.54
N TYR A 246 4.36 2.43 17.42
CA TYR A 246 3.97 1.07 17.04
C TYR A 246 2.84 1.05 16.00
N MET A 247 2.01 2.10 16.01
CA MET A 247 0.77 2.22 15.25
C MET A 247 0.95 2.95 13.91
N ASP A 248 2.14 3.49 13.61
CA ASP A 248 2.46 3.98 12.27
C ASP A 248 2.88 2.83 11.34
N GLY A 249 2.05 2.55 10.33
CA GLY A 249 2.36 1.60 9.26
C GLY A 249 3.42 2.10 8.25
N ASN A 250 3.96 3.30 8.43
CA ASN A 250 5.13 3.80 7.71
C ASN A 250 6.43 3.67 8.52
N ASN A 251 6.35 3.37 9.82
CA ASN A 251 7.51 2.99 10.63
C ASN A 251 7.84 1.52 10.34
N TRP A 252 9.13 1.23 10.13
CA TRP A 252 9.69 -0.08 9.77
C TRP A 252 10.95 -0.39 10.56
N ASP A 253 11.09 0.20 11.75
CA ASP A 253 12.35 0.18 12.51
C ASP A 253 12.41 -1.07 13.41
N HIS A 254 11.25 -1.61 13.81
CA HIS A 254 11.14 -2.95 14.41
C HIS A 254 11.53 -4.05 13.41
N GLU A 255 11.13 -3.92 12.14
CA GLU A 255 11.55 -4.80 11.06
C GLU A 255 13.06 -4.71 10.78
N GLU A 256 13.67 -3.52 10.90
CA GLU A 256 15.13 -3.36 10.87
C GLU A 256 15.84 -4.02 12.06
N GLN A 257 15.30 -3.87 13.27
CA GLN A 257 15.87 -4.53 14.46
C GLN A 257 15.82 -6.07 14.33
N VAL A 258 14.80 -6.62 13.65
CA VAL A 258 14.77 -8.04 13.27
C VAL A 258 15.93 -8.38 12.33
N PHE A 259 16.24 -7.57 11.31
CA PHE A 259 17.41 -7.81 10.45
C PHE A 259 18.73 -7.73 11.24
N VAL A 260 18.89 -6.79 12.16
CA VAL A 260 20.08 -6.68 13.04
C VAL A 260 20.28 -7.98 13.85
N TRP A 261 19.25 -8.49 14.51
CA TRP A 261 19.34 -9.74 15.27
C TRP A 261 19.50 -10.98 14.40
N VAL A 262 18.88 -11.02 13.22
CA VAL A 262 19.11 -12.07 12.22
C VAL A 262 20.59 -12.06 11.79
N ASN A 263 21.19 -10.90 11.58
CA ASN A 263 22.56 -10.77 11.07
C ASN A 263 23.67 -10.97 12.12
N HIS A 264 23.38 -10.81 13.42
CA HIS A 264 24.37 -10.81 14.51
C HIS A 264 25.32 -12.04 14.49
N ASP A 265 24.76 -13.25 14.44
CA ASP A 265 25.51 -14.53 14.35
C ASP A 265 25.66 -15.03 12.89
N GLY A 266 25.61 -14.13 11.91
CA GLY A 266 25.61 -14.48 10.49
C GLY A 266 26.92 -15.06 9.97
N THR A 267 26.86 -15.95 8.98
CA THR A 267 28.06 -16.48 8.29
C THR A 267 27.87 -16.46 6.77
N TYR A 268 27.91 -15.25 6.24
CA TYR A 268 27.89 -14.90 4.82
C TYR A 268 29.30 -14.53 4.31
N ALA A 269 29.46 -14.43 2.98
CA ALA A 269 30.68 -13.91 2.36
C ALA A 269 30.63 -12.37 2.27
N GLU A 270 29.48 -11.85 1.84
CA GLU A 270 29.12 -10.44 1.73
C GLU A 270 27.67 -10.29 2.23
N LEU A 271 27.33 -9.14 2.79
CA LEU A 271 26.00 -8.81 3.30
C LEU A 271 25.63 -7.43 2.77
N GLU A 272 24.41 -7.27 2.26
CA GLU A 272 23.94 -6.01 1.69
C GLU A 272 22.48 -5.72 2.05
N ILE A 273 22.17 -4.45 2.30
CA ILE A 273 20.79 -3.95 2.40
C ILE A 273 20.05 -4.27 1.10
N GLY A 274 18.85 -4.84 1.21
CA GLY A 274 17.92 -5.10 0.13
C GLY A 274 16.70 -4.17 0.16
N TYR A 275 16.12 -3.93 -1.02
CA TYR A 275 14.90 -3.14 -1.23
C TYR A 275 14.33 -3.49 -2.62
N PRO A 276 13.02 -3.25 -2.89
CA PRO A 276 12.35 -3.70 -4.12
C PRO A 276 13.07 -3.43 -5.44
N ASP A 277 13.56 -2.20 -5.64
CA ASP A 277 14.28 -1.84 -6.86
C ASP A 277 15.63 -2.56 -7.00
N LYS A 278 16.30 -2.88 -5.88
CA LYS A 278 17.54 -3.66 -5.90
C LYS A 278 17.31 -5.11 -6.25
N LEU A 279 16.23 -5.74 -5.76
CA LEU A 279 15.82 -7.06 -6.23
C LEU A 279 15.53 -7.05 -7.74
N ARG A 280 14.87 -5.99 -8.23
CA ARG A 280 14.59 -5.81 -9.66
C ARG A 280 15.88 -5.83 -10.50
N THR A 281 16.88 -5.04 -10.12
CA THR A 281 18.20 -5.04 -10.79
C THR A 281 19.00 -6.34 -10.58
N MET A 282 18.84 -7.03 -9.45
CA MET A 282 19.44 -8.37 -9.29
C MET A 282 18.86 -9.36 -10.32
N LEU A 283 17.54 -9.36 -10.53
CA LEU A 283 16.87 -10.32 -11.41
C LEU A 283 17.26 -10.19 -12.90
N ASP A 284 17.90 -9.10 -13.32
CA ASP A 284 18.53 -8.97 -14.65
C ASP A 284 19.70 -9.96 -14.87
N SER A 285 20.31 -10.47 -13.79
CA SER A 285 21.49 -11.36 -13.85
C SER A 285 21.53 -12.49 -12.82
N TRP A 286 20.52 -12.58 -11.95
CA TRP A 286 20.30 -13.62 -10.96
C TRP A 286 18.94 -14.30 -11.20
N GLN A 287 18.87 -15.63 -11.05
CA GLN A 287 17.61 -16.37 -11.19
C GLN A 287 17.11 -16.91 -9.85
N ARG A 288 15.78 -16.95 -9.69
CA ARG A 288 15.11 -17.65 -8.58
C ARG A 288 15.25 -19.16 -8.73
N VAL A 289 15.82 -19.82 -7.72
CA VAL A 289 15.97 -21.27 -7.64
C VAL A 289 14.85 -21.91 -6.81
N SER A 290 14.51 -21.29 -5.67
CA SER A 290 13.44 -21.76 -4.77
C SER A 290 12.98 -20.65 -3.82
N LEU A 291 11.84 -20.89 -3.16
CA LEU A 291 11.33 -20.08 -2.05
C LEU A 291 11.27 -20.94 -0.79
N SER A 292 11.77 -20.42 0.34
CA SER A 292 11.36 -20.91 1.67
C SER A 292 10.27 -19.97 2.19
N ARG A 293 9.12 -20.50 2.64
CA ARG A 293 7.97 -19.71 3.11
C ARG A 293 7.68 -20.00 4.59
N SER A 294 7.18 -19.01 5.32
CA SER A 294 6.74 -19.14 6.72
C SER A 294 5.38 -18.46 6.94
N GLY A 295 4.73 -18.81 8.06
CA GLY A 295 3.49 -18.17 8.51
C GLY A 295 2.38 -18.20 7.45
N ARG A 296 1.67 -17.09 7.29
CA ARG A 296 0.59 -16.89 6.33
C ARG A 296 1.06 -16.98 4.87
N PHE A 297 2.33 -16.68 4.57
CA PHE A 297 2.92 -16.88 3.23
C PHE A 297 3.11 -18.35 2.85
N SER A 298 2.95 -19.30 3.78
CA SER A 298 3.02 -20.74 3.50
C SER A 298 1.88 -21.26 2.60
N SER A 299 0.80 -20.49 2.43
CA SER A 299 -0.40 -20.89 1.68
C SER A 299 -0.25 -20.65 0.18
N GLU A 300 0.15 -21.67 -0.59
CA GLU A 300 0.30 -21.58 -2.06
C GLU A 300 -0.97 -21.16 -2.81
N LEU A 301 -2.15 -21.33 -2.19
CA LEU A 301 -3.44 -20.90 -2.73
C LEU A 301 -3.62 -19.36 -2.66
N ALA A 302 -3.03 -18.72 -1.65
CA ALA A 302 -3.08 -17.27 -1.46
C ALA A 302 -1.81 -16.57 -1.98
N TRP A 303 -0.67 -17.24 -1.87
CA TRP A 303 0.66 -16.76 -2.18
C TRP A 303 1.40 -17.75 -3.11
N PRO A 304 1.00 -17.85 -4.38
CA PRO A 304 1.80 -18.54 -5.39
C PRO A 304 3.15 -17.82 -5.59
N ASP A 305 4.17 -18.55 -6.06
CA ASP A 305 5.55 -18.05 -6.14
C ASP A 305 5.69 -16.65 -6.76
N GLU A 306 5.02 -16.41 -7.90
CA GLU A 306 5.14 -15.15 -8.62
C GLU A 306 4.46 -13.98 -7.87
N ALA A 307 3.47 -14.25 -7.02
CA ALA A 307 2.88 -13.22 -6.15
C ALA A 307 3.83 -12.84 -5.00
N LEU A 308 4.67 -13.77 -4.53
CA LEU A 308 5.72 -13.48 -3.55
C LEU A 308 6.88 -12.70 -4.18
N VAL A 309 7.27 -13.03 -5.42
CA VAL A 309 8.26 -12.23 -6.16
C VAL A 309 7.72 -10.83 -6.44
N SER A 310 6.47 -10.70 -6.89
CA SER A 310 5.81 -9.43 -7.15
C SER A 310 5.66 -8.57 -5.88
N ALA A 311 5.39 -9.19 -4.72
CA ALA A 311 5.39 -8.51 -3.42
C ALA A 311 6.80 -8.04 -2.99
N ALA A 312 7.84 -8.87 -3.13
CA ALA A 312 9.22 -8.49 -2.87
C ALA A 312 9.73 -7.35 -3.81
N LEU A 313 9.11 -7.23 -4.98
CA LEU A 313 9.30 -6.15 -5.96
C LEU A 313 8.36 -4.95 -5.72
N ALA A 314 7.58 -4.96 -4.63
CA ALA A 314 6.60 -3.95 -4.21
C ALA A 314 5.61 -3.52 -5.30
N GLU A 315 5.21 -4.46 -6.17
CA GLU A 315 4.37 -4.17 -7.32
C GLU A 315 2.93 -3.84 -6.90
N GLY A 316 2.43 -2.73 -7.44
CA GLY A 316 1.16 -2.12 -7.07
C GLY A 316 1.19 -1.41 -5.71
N GLU A 317 2.33 -1.34 -5.00
CA GLU A 317 2.50 -0.63 -3.73
C GLU A 317 3.36 0.64 -3.86
N LYS A 318 3.64 1.31 -2.74
CA LYS A 318 4.19 2.67 -2.68
C LYS A 318 5.72 2.76 -2.60
N HIS A 319 6.39 1.66 -2.24
CA HIS A 319 7.78 1.67 -1.76
C HIS A 319 8.79 1.26 -2.83
N SER A 320 8.62 1.79 -4.04
CA SER A 320 9.42 1.44 -5.22
C SER A 320 9.39 2.59 -6.22
N THR A 321 10.54 2.90 -6.82
CA THR A 321 10.62 3.85 -7.96
C THR A 321 9.97 3.25 -9.21
N HIS A 322 9.83 1.92 -9.28
CA HIS A 322 9.04 1.20 -10.28
C HIS A 322 7.64 0.85 -9.73
N PHE A 323 6.61 1.55 -10.19
CA PHE A 323 5.21 1.19 -9.93
C PHE A 323 4.64 0.39 -11.11
N ILE A 324 4.43 -0.92 -10.91
CA ILE A 324 3.83 -1.83 -11.89
C ILE A 324 2.50 -2.34 -11.32
N SER A 325 1.39 -2.23 -12.06
CA SER A 325 0.07 -2.67 -11.59
C SER A 325 -0.84 -3.04 -12.76
N GLN A 326 -1.64 -4.10 -12.60
CA GLN A 326 -2.70 -4.48 -13.53
C GLN A 326 -4.01 -4.73 -12.78
N VAL A 327 -5.13 -4.19 -13.28
CA VAL A 327 -6.47 -4.35 -12.69
C VAL A 327 -7.51 -4.60 -13.78
N SER A 328 -8.59 -5.33 -13.43
CA SER A 328 -9.83 -5.25 -14.19
C SER A 328 -10.69 -4.10 -13.65
N THR A 329 -11.29 -3.33 -14.56
CA THR A 329 -12.20 -2.22 -14.25
C THR A 329 -13.43 -2.65 -13.44
N ALA A 330 -13.84 -3.92 -13.58
CA ALA A 330 -14.92 -4.52 -12.78
C ALA A 330 -14.59 -4.65 -11.28
N ASN A 331 -13.31 -4.60 -10.89
CA ASN A 331 -12.88 -4.63 -9.48
C ASN A 331 -12.62 -3.20 -8.98
N GLY A 332 -13.69 -2.54 -8.52
CA GLY A 332 -13.63 -1.16 -8.00
C GLY A 332 -12.65 -0.97 -6.85
N THR A 333 -12.46 -1.97 -5.97
CA THR A 333 -11.51 -1.91 -4.85
C THR A 333 -10.06 -1.91 -5.34
N ALA A 334 -9.72 -2.80 -6.29
CA ALA A 334 -8.40 -2.83 -6.90
C ALA A 334 -8.11 -1.55 -7.71
N CYS A 335 -9.10 -1.05 -8.44
CA CYS A 335 -9.03 0.23 -9.15
C CYS A 335 -8.76 1.41 -8.20
N GLY A 336 -9.44 1.45 -7.05
CA GLY A 336 -9.22 2.44 -5.99
C GLY A 336 -7.81 2.38 -5.41
N ARG A 337 -7.31 1.18 -5.06
CA ARG A 337 -5.92 0.99 -4.60
C ARG A 337 -4.91 1.44 -5.67
N MET A 338 -5.11 1.10 -6.94
CA MET A 338 -4.23 1.53 -8.03
C MET A 338 -4.18 3.05 -8.17
N ILE A 339 -5.34 3.74 -8.14
CA ILE A 339 -5.41 5.22 -8.17
C ILE A 339 -4.69 5.83 -6.95
N THR A 340 -4.85 5.25 -5.76
CA THR A 340 -4.19 5.73 -4.54
C THR A 340 -2.67 5.55 -4.60
N ASN A 341 -2.19 4.35 -4.92
CA ASN A 341 -0.76 4.03 -4.85
C ASN A 341 0.03 4.69 -6.00
N VAL A 342 -0.52 4.82 -7.21
CA VAL A 342 0.12 5.62 -8.28
C VAL A 342 0.18 7.12 -7.92
N SER A 343 -0.76 7.62 -7.10
CA SER A 343 -0.73 9.01 -6.62
C SER A 343 0.36 9.26 -5.57
N ALA A 344 0.84 8.21 -4.90
CA ALA A 344 2.00 8.21 -4.01
C ALA A 344 3.30 8.00 -4.78
N ALA A 345 3.36 7.04 -5.73
CA ALA A 345 4.51 6.87 -6.62
C ALA A 345 4.82 8.12 -7.49
N LEU A 346 3.88 9.07 -7.57
CA LEU A 346 4.02 10.36 -8.24
C LEU A 346 4.12 11.56 -7.27
N GLU A 347 4.30 11.35 -5.96
CA GLU A 347 4.28 12.35 -4.86
C GLU A 347 4.85 13.72 -5.29
N ASN A 348 6.09 13.71 -5.79
CA ASN A 348 6.86 14.92 -6.07
C ASN A 348 6.77 15.38 -7.54
N VAL A 349 6.34 14.52 -8.47
CA VAL A 349 6.11 14.85 -9.88
C VAL A 349 4.74 15.53 -10.06
N LYS A 350 4.66 16.76 -9.56
CA LYS A 350 3.45 17.61 -9.45
C LYS A 350 2.61 17.75 -10.73
N THR A 351 3.18 17.49 -11.90
CA THR A 351 2.49 17.49 -13.21
C THR A 351 1.76 16.18 -13.50
N TRP A 352 2.42 15.03 -13.31
CA TRP A 352 1.80 13.71 -13.51
C TRP A 352 0.85 13.36 -12.36
N ARG A 353 1.19 13.68 -11.11
CA ARG A 353 0.30 13.48 -9.94
C ARG A 353 -1.09 14.11 -10.10
N LYS A 354 -1.20 15.17 -10.92
CA LYS A 354 -2.48 15.84 -11.23
C LYS A 354 -3.22 15.30 -12.44
N GLN A 355 -2.56 14.49 -13.28
CA GLN A 355 -3.07 14.03 -14.58
C GLN A 355 -3.27 12.51 -14.63
N VAL A 356 -2.28 11.72 -14.20
CA VAL A 356 -2.32 10.25 -14.27
C VAL A 356 -3.48 9.66 -13.47
N PRO A 357 -3.74 10.06 -12.20
CA PRO A 357 -4.88 9.51 -11.45
C PRO A 357 -6.24 9.82 -12.10
N LYS A 358 -6.34 10.97 -12.80
CA LYS A 358 -7.56 11.38 -13.51
C LYS A 358 -7.73 10.67 -14.85
N LEU A 359 -6.63 10.43 -15.57
CA LEU A 359 -6.63 9.61 -16.79
C LEU A 359 -7.06 8.18 -16.45
N LEU A 360 -6.49 7.58 -15.41
CA LEU A 360 -6.89 6.27 -14.92
C LEU A 360 -8.36 6.26 -14.49
N GLN A 361 -8.82 7.25 -13.72
CA GLN A 361 -10.23 7.35 -13.34
C GLN A 361 -11.17 7.46 -14.56
N ALA A 362 -10.80 8.22 -15.60
CA ALA A 362 -11.59 8.33 -16.82
C ALA A 362 -11.62 7.01 -17.62
N LEU A 363 -10.52 6.24 -17.62
CA LEU A 363 -10.45 4.91 -18.24
C LEU A 363 -11.22 3.85 -17.43
N ILE A 364 -11.25 3.95 -16.10
CA ILE A 364 -12.03 3.07 -15.20
C ILE A 364 -13.54 3.33 -15.33
N SER A 365 -13.94 4.56 -15.66
CA SER A 365 -15.33 4.95 -15.89
C SER A 365 -15.82 4.76 -17.33
N ASP A 366 -15.01 4.18 -18.22
CA ASP A 366 -15.38 3.87 -19.61
C ASP A 366 -15.84 2.40 -19.70
N GLU A 367 -17.15 2.16 -19.90
CA GLU A 367 -17.77 0.83 -19.87
C GLU A 367 -17.22 -0.15 -20.92
N ASP A 368 -16.55 0.34 -21.98
CA ASP A 368 -15.88 -0.54 -22.95
C ASP A 368 -14.53 -1.06 -22.43
N VAL A 369 -13.89 -0.45 -21.43
CA VAL A 369 -12.60 -0.90 -20.87
C VAL A 369 -12.79 -2.09 -19.93
N ALA A 370 -12.09 -3.19 -20.20
CA ALA A 370 -12.10 -4.41 -19.39
C ALA A 370 -10.92 -4.46 -18.39
N SER A 371 -9.76 -3.97 -18.81
CA SER A 371 -8.49 -4.05 -18.07
C SER A 371 -7.66 -2.78 -18.25
N ILE A 372 -6.88 -2.45 -17.22
CA ILE A 372 -5.86 -1.41 -17.27
C ILE A 372 -4.58 -1.96 -16.65
N SER A 373 -3.48 -1.85 -17.39
CA SER A 373 -2.12 -2.08 -16.91
C SER A 373 -1.37 -0.74 -16.88
N ILE A 374 -0.48 -0.57 -15.91
CA ILE A 374 0.44 0.56 -15.83
C ILE A 374 1.83 0.08 -15.41
N GLN A 375 2.85 0.58 -16.10
CA GLN A 375 4.25 0.54 -15.69
C GLN A 375 4.76 1.98 -15.64
N LEU A 376 5.16 2.42 -14.46
CA LEU A 376 5.71 3.76 -14.19
C LEU A 376 7.09 3.58 -13.56
N PHE A 377 8.08 4.29 -14.07
CA PHE A 377 9.38 4.49 -13.43
C PHE A 377 9.55 5.97 -13.08
N ASN A 378 9.84 6.25 -11.82
CA ASN A 378 9.99 7.59 -11.28
C ASN A 378 11.15 7.69 -10.27
N PRO A 379 12.40 7.86 -10.72
CA PRO A 379 13.58 8.03 -9.85
C PRO A 379 13.67 9.41 -9.19
N GLN A 380 12.78 10.35 -9.55
CA GLN A 380 12.69 11.71 -9.00
C GLN A 380 13.99 12.55 -9.09
N ASP A 381 14.88 12.17 -10.01
CA ASP A 381 16.21 12.74 -10.20
C ASP A 381 16.47 13.00 -11.71
N VAL A 382 15.85 14.06 -12.24
CA VAL A 382 16.06 14.46 -13.64
C VAL A 382 17.52 14.74 -13.97
N LEU A 383 18.34 15.18 -13.00
CA LEU A 383 19.75 15.50 -13.25
C LEU A 383 20.58 14.26 -13.55
N TRP A 384 20.44 13.21 -12.75
CA TRP A 384 21.05 11.90 -13.01
C TRP A 384 20.55 11.28 -14.32
N GLY A 385 19.24 11.35 -14.55
CA GLY A 385 18.61 10.87 -15.78
C GLY A 385 19.18 11.53 -17.03
N ILE A 386 19.24 12.87 -17.09
CA ILE A 386 19.76 13.57 -18.27
C ILE A 386 21.28 13.47 -18.42
N ALA A 387 22.03 13.42 -17.32
CA ALA A 387 23.47 13.17 -17.38
C ALA A 387 23.77 11.83 -18.05
N SER A 388 23.00 10.79 -17.70
CA SER A 388 23.23 9.43 -18.23
C SER A 388 22.99 9.27 -19.73
N LEU A 389 22.34 10.22 -20.40
CA LEU A 389 22.12 10.18 -21.85
C LEU A 389 23.43 10.16 -22.66
N VAL A 390 24.56 10.58 -22.08
CA VAL A 390 25.88 10.48 -22.74
C VAL A 390 26.36 9.03 -22.91
N THR A 391 25.84 8.11 -22.11
CA THR A 391 26.09 6.66 -22.24
C THR A 391 25.32 6.04 -23.42
N GLY A 392 24.39 6.79 -24.02
CA GLY A 392 23.43 6.30 -25.02
C GLY A 392 22.18 5.65 -24.41
N SER A 393 22.12 5.47 -23.09
CA SER A 393 20.97 4.91 -22.39
C SER A 393 19.96 6.00 -21.97
N ASN A 394 18.68 5.64 -21.95
CA ASN A 394 17.55 6.47 -21.50
C ASN A 394 16.69 5.79 -20.42
N ASP A 395 17.11 4.63 -19.93
CA ASP A 395 16.52 3.83 -18.85
C ASP A 395 16.33 4.64 -17.55
N ARG A 396 17.28 5.51 -17.23
CA ARG A 396 17.31 6.33 -16.01
C ARG A 396 16.41 7.57 -16.04
N LEU A 397 15.65 7.80 -17.13
CA LEU A 397 14.70 8.92 -17.19
C LEU A 397 13.32 8.49 -16.68
N PRO A 398 12.61 9.36 -15.92
CA PRO A 398 11.23 9.07 -15.53
C PRO A 398 10.33 8.91 -16.76
N GLY A 399 9.49 7.89 -16.73
CA GLY A 399 8.60 7.51 -17.83
C GLY A 399 7.47 6.60 -17.36
N PHE A 400 6.37 6.56 -18.10
CA PHE A 400 5.35 5.53 -17.89
C PHE A 400 4.70 5.06 -19.18
N GLU A 401 4.11 3.87 -19.12
CA GLU A 401 3.12 3.39 -20.08
C GLU A 401 1.85 2.95 -19.33
N ILE A 402 0.68 3.32 -19.85
CA ILE A 402 -0.63 2.85 -19.40
C ILE A 402 -1.30 2.19 -20.60
N VAL A 403 -1.63 0.91 -20.47
CA VAL A 403 -2.30 0.10 -21.48
C VAL A 403 -3.73 -0.15 -21.02
N ALA A 404 -4.72 0.38 -21.75
CA ALA A 404 -6.13 0.14 -21.49
C ALA A 404 -6.70 -0.80 -22.57
N GLU A 405 -7.16 -1.96 -22.14
CA GLU A 405 -7.74 -3.00 -23.01
C GLU A 405 -9.27 -2.84 -23.04
N SER A 406 -9.82 -2.57 -24.22
CA SER A 406 -11.25 -2.46 -24.49
C SER A 406 -11.84 -3.79 -24.98
N ASN A 407 -13.06 -4.09 -24.53
CA ASN A 407 -13.88 -5.22 -24.98
C ASN A 407 -14.16 -5.17 -26.49
N THR A 408 -14.36 -3.98 -27.05
CA THR A 408 -14.71 -3.80 -28.48
C THR A 408 -13.75 -2.88 -29.24
N SER A 409 -13.20 -1.84 -28.62
CA SER A 409 -12.35 -0.84 -29.29
C SER A 409 -10.86 -1.22 -29.46
N GLY A 410 -10.42 -2.39 -28.98
CA GLY A 410 -9.02 -2.82 -29.05
C GLY A 410 -8.17 -2.28 -27.90
N VAL A 411 -6.94 -1.83 -28.17
CA VAL A 411 -6.00 -1.37 -27.12
C VAL A 411 -5.69 0.11 -27.30
N ARG A 412 -5.79 0.88 -26.21
CA ARG A 412 -5.32 2.28 -26.13
C ARG A 412 -4.06 2.33 -25.27
N VAL A 413 -3.00 2.96 -25.77
CA VAL A 413 -1.73 3.10 -25.06
C VAL A 413 -1.44 4.58 -24.81
N PHE A 414 -1.16 4.92 -23.55
CA PHE A 414 -0.76 6.25 -23.12
C PHE A 414 0.66 6.21 -22.56
N SER A 415 1.53 7.11 -23.01
CA SER A 415 2.92 7.18 -22.53
C SER A 415 3.23 8.52 -21.87
N GLY A 416 3.80 8.47 -20.68
CA GLY A 416 4.39 9.63 -20.00
C GLY A 416 5.86 9.73 -20.32
N LEU A 417 6.31 10.89 -20.80
CA LEU A 417 7.71 11.16 -21.11
C LEU A 417 8.14 12.56 -20.64
N LEU A 418 9.44 12.73 -20.37
CA LEU A 418 10.06 14.06 -20.34
C LEU A 418 10.20 14.62 -21.77
N THR A 419 9.85 15.89 -21.92
CA THR A 419 9.84 16.61 -23.21
C THR A 419 10.54 17.95 -23.08
N TRP A 420 11.17 18.41 -24.15
CA TRP A 420 11.95 19.64 -24.22
C TRP A 420 11.17 20.75 -24.93
N ASP A 421 11.18 21.94 -24.34
CA ASP A 421 10.55 23.16 -24.88
C ASP A 421 11.41 23.88 -25.94
N LYS A 422 12.61 23.34 -26.23
CA LYS A 422 13.62 23.84 -27.18
C LYS A 422 14.43 25.05 -26.68
N GLU A 423 14.38 25.34 -25.37
CA GLU A 423 15.18 26.38 -24.72
C GLU A 423 15.86 25.86 -23.43
N THR A 424 17.11 25.44 -23.54
CA THR A 424 17.97 25.22 -22.37
C THR A 424 18.44 26.56 -21.81
N ARG A 425 18.20 26.80 -20.52
CA ARG A 425 18.37 28.10 -19.84
C ARG A 425 19.67 28.18 -19.01
N ILE A 426 20.58 27.24 -19.26
CA ILE A 426 21.94 27.16 -18.72
C ILE A 426 22.89 27.24 -19.92
N ALA A 427 23.95 28.05 -19.82
CA ALA A 427 25.00 28.09 -20.85
C ALA A 427 25.95 26.89 -20.69
N ALA A 428 26.34 26.27 -21.80
CA ALA A 428 27.08 24.99 -21.81
C ALA A 428 28.50 25.05 -21.18
N ASP A 429 29.00 26.24 -20.88
CA ASP A 429 30.28 26.47 -20.20
C ASP A 429 30.16 26.58 -18.66
N VAL A 430 28.94 26.59 -18.11
CA VAL A 430 28.67 26.67 -16.67
C VAL A 430 28.78 25.28 -16.01
N PRO A 431 29.68 25.08 -15.00
CA PRO A 431 29.73 23.86 -14.19
C PRO A 431 28.45 23.62 -13.40
N ILE A 432 28.07 22.36 -13.19
CA ILE A 432 26.83 21.98 -12.48
C ILE A 432 26.84 22.42 -11.01
N GLU A 433 28.01 22.49 -10.39
CA GLU A 433 28.23 23.06 -9.06
C GLU A 433 27.66 24.50 -8.93
N LYS A 434 27.64 25.28 -10.02
CA LYS A 434 27.08 26.64 -10.04
C LYS A 434 25.60 26.69 -10.42
N VAL A 435 25.03 25.56 -10.84
CA VAL A 435 23.61 25.38 -11.15
C VAL A 435 22.87 24.91 -9.89
N LEU A 436 23.51 24.11 -9.03
CA LEU A 436 22.99 23.61 -7.76
C LEU A 436 23.13 24.69 -6.65
N PRO A 437 22.11 24.91 -5.77
CA PRO A 437 22.14 26.02 -4.81
C PRO A 437 23.26 25.91 -3.76
N GLU A 438 23.60 24.68 -3.38
CA GLU A 438 24.60 24.34 -2.36
C GLU A 438 25.73 23.47 -2.95
N GLY A 439 25.92 23.54 -4.28
CA GLY A 439 26.95 22.80 -5.00
C GLY A 439 26.67 21.30 -5.16
N ILE A 440 27.66 20.60 -5.72
CA ILE A 440 27.52 19.20 -6.13
C ILE A 440 27.54 18.22 -4.94
N TRP A 441 28.31 18.52 -3.89
CA TRP A 441 28.36 17.71 -2.68
C TRP A 441 26.98 17.60 -2.01
N GLN A 442 26.27 18.73 -1.85
CA GLN A 442 24.97 18.70 -1.19
C GLN A 442 23.95 17.91 -2.02
N TYR A 443 23.96 18.00 -3.35
CA TYR A 443 23.13 17.15 -4.21
C TYR A 443 23.42 15.64 -4.02
N LEU A 444 24.69 15.24 -3.93
CA LEU A 444 25.04 13.84 -3.66
C LEU A 444 24.58 13.38 -2.27
N MET A 445 24.66 14.25 -1.25
CA MET A 445 24.06 13.97 0.07
C MET A 445 22.53 13.91 0.00
N SER A 446 21.88 14.80 -0.75
CA SER A 446 20.42 14.75 -0.97
C SER A 446 19.98 13.44 -1.61
N ARG A 447 20.75 12.88 -2.54
CA ARG A 447 20.49 11.54 -3.12
C ARG A 447 20.65 10.42 -2.08
N HIS A 448 21.63 10.53 -1.18
CA HIS A 448 21.86 9.54 -0.14
C HIS A 448 20.73 9.49 0.90
N TYR A 449 20.01 10.61 1.11
CA TYR A 449 18.87 10.72 2.02
C TYR A 449 17.49 10.76 1.31
N ASP A 450 17.41 10.44 0.01
CA ASP A 450 16.21 10.50 -0.85
C ASP A 450 15.41 11.83 -0.80
N VAL A 451 16.13 12.97 -0.81
CA VAL A 451 15.56 14.34 -0.86
C VAL A 451 15.95 15.14 -2.11
N GLN A 452 16.64 14.53 -3.07
CA GLN A 452 17.00 15.14 -4.37
C GLN A 452 15.79 15.66 -5.16
N TRP A 453 14.60 15.11 -4.92
CA TRP A 453 13.34 15.45 -5.59
C TRP A 453 12.86 16.89 -5.34
N GLU A 454 13.34 17.58 -4.30
CA GLU A 454 12.98 18.98 -4.05
C GLU A 454 13.38 19.89 -5.23
N GLU A 455 14.53 19.58 -5.83
CA GLU A 455 15.15 20.34 -6.91
C GLU A 455 14.61 20.00 -8.30
N GLU A 456 13.90 18.87 -8.44
CA GLU A 456 13.34 18.33 -9.68
C GLU A 456 12.62 19.41 -10.53
N LEU A 457 11.70 20.15 -9.92
CA LEU A 457 10.93 21.19 -10.62
C LEU A 457 11.77 22.42 -11.02
N ARG A 458 12.89 22.68 -10.34
CA ARG A 458 13.83 23.76 -10.67
C ARG A 458 14.74 23.33 -11.81
N LEU A 459 15.32 22.14 -11.69
CA LEU A 459 16.19 21.50 -12.68
C LEU A 459 15.45 21.30 -14.02
N CYS A 460 14.21 20.78 -14.01
CA CYS A 460 13.38 20.68 -15.22
C CYS A 460 13.28 22.03 -15.95
N LYS A 461 12.86 23.10 -15.26
CA LYS A 461 12.70 24.45 -15.86
C LYS A 461 13.99 25.00 -16.46
N LEU A 462 15.13 24.78 -15.79
CA LEU A 462 16.44 25.25 -16.25
C LEU A 462 16.92 24.52 -17.51
N HIS A 463 16.59 23.23 -17.65
CA HIS A 463 16.95 22.45 -18.85
C HIS A 463 15.97 22.59 -20.01
N GLY A 464 14.83 23.28 -19.80
CA GLY A 464 13.73 23.36 -20.78
C GLY A 464 12.81 22.14 -20.75
N LEU A 465 12.89 21.32 -19.69
CA LEU A 465 12.22 20.03 -19.60
C LEU A 465 10.87 20.12 -18.87
N ARG A 466 9.92 19.33 -19.34
CA ARG A 466 8.58 19.18 -18.76
C ARG A 466 8.05 17.76 -18.92
N TYR A 467 7.38 17.28 -17.89
CA TYR A 467 6.59 16.05 -17.90
C TYR A 467 5.35 16.22 -18.79
N ALA A 468 5.19 15.35 -19.79
CA ALA A 468 4.06 15.33 -20.71
C ALA A 468 3.35 13.96 -20.68
N VAL A 469 2.18 13.88 -21.32
CA VAL A 469 1.45 12.63 -21.56
C VAL A 469 1.05 12.60 -23.04
N TYR A 470 1.19 11.43 -23.65
CA TYR A 470 0.84 11.13 -25.03
C TYR A 470 -0.12 9.95 -25.11
N GLU A 471 -0.91 9.87 -26.18
CA GLU A 471 -1.69 8.69 -26.57
C GLU A 471 -1.25 8.24 -27.96
N VAL A 472 -1.05 6.93 -28.15
CA VAL A 472 -0.52 6.36 -29.40
C VAL A 472 -1.57 5.47 -30.07
N ASN A 473 -1.82 5.65 -31.36
CA ASN A 473 -2.66 4.74 -32.12
C ASN A 473 -1.89 3.44 -32.44
N VAL A 474 -2.13 2.39 -31.68
CA VAL A 474 -1.50 1.06 -31.86
C VAL A 474 -1.70 0.51 -33.28
N THR A 475 -2.83 0.80 -33.93
CA THR A 475 -3.14 0.35 -35.30
C THR A 475 -2.52 1.22 -36.40
N SER A 476 -2.12 2.45 -36.07
CA SER A 476 -1.47 3.39 -37.00
C SER A 476 -0.39 4.19 -36.26
N PRO A 477 0.81 3.63 -35.99
CA PRO A 477 1.82 4.25 -35.11
C PRO A 477 2.44 5.58 -35.59
N GLN A 478 1.97 6.14 -36.71
CA GLN A 478 2.28 7.50 -37.15
C GLN A 478 1.28 8.55 -36.63
N GLN A 479 0.20 8.11 -35.96
CA GLN A 479 -0.77 8.96 -35.27
C GLN A 479 -0.59 8.85 -33.76
N PHE A 480 -0.40 9.99 -33.13
CA PHE A 480 -0.35 10.13 -31.68
C PHE A 480 -0.75 11.55 -31.30
N TRP A 481 -1.21 11.71 -30.08
CA TRP A 481 -1.76 12.97 -29.57
C TRP A 481 -1.07 13.33 -28.26
N ARG A 482 -0.81 14.62 -28.04
CA ARG A 482 -0.55 15.13 -26.69
C ARG A 482 -1.86 15.14 -25.92
N VAL A 483 -1.84 14.61 -24.71
CA VAL A 483 -3.01 14.47 -23.84
C VAL A 483 -2.99 15.56 -22.78
N HIS A 484 -4.08 16.32 -22.70
CA HIS A 484 -4.29 17.41 -21.75
C HIS A 484 -5.50 17.08 -20.86
N VAL A 485 -5.27 16.75 -19.59
CA VAL A 485 -6.34 16.27 -18.69
C VAL A 485 -7.04 17.43 -17.97
N GLU A 486 -8.28 17.69 -18.36
CA GLU A 486 -9.11 18.81 -17.89
C GLU A 486 -10.37 18.28 -17.15
N GLY A 487 -10.35 18.37 -15.82
CA GLY A 487 -11.43 17.83 -14.99
C GLY A 487 -11.51 16.31 -15.06
N ALA A 488 -12.61 15.78 -15.59
CA ALA A 488 -12.84 14.35 -15.85
C ALA A 488 -12.78 14.00 -17.34
N GLN A 489 -12.37 14.93 -18.20
CA GLN A 489 -12.16 14.72 -19.63
C GLN A 489 -10.68 14.94 -19.98
N PHE A 490 -10.26 14.47 -21.14
CA PHE A 490 -8.93 14.75 -21.68
C PHE A 490 -9.02 15.20 -23.13
N LYS A 491 -8.37 16.32 -23.43
CA LYS A 491 -8.23 16.88 -24.77
C LYS A 491 -7.02 16.24 -25.45
N ARG A 492 -7.18 15.95 -26.74
CA ARG A 492 -6.14 15.43 -27.64
C ARG A 492 -5.72 16.53 -28.60
N ASP A 493 -4.42 16.84 -28.65
CA ASP A 493 -3.83 17.66 -29.71
C ASP A 493 -2.94 16.77 -30.57
N GLU A 494 -3.31 16.61 -31.85
CA GLU A 494 -2.58 15.75 -32.81
C GLU A 494 -1.21 16.35 -33.13
N LEU A 495 -0.20 15.50 -33.30
CA LEU A 495 1.18 15.91 -33.54
C LEU A 495 1.81 15.11 -34.68
N THR A 496 2.71 15.76 -35.43
CA THR A 496 3.53 15.10 -36.44
C THR A 496 4.77 14.44 -35.82
N LEU A 497 5.31 13.43 -36.51
CA LEU A 497 6.50 12.68 -36.06
C LEU A 497 7.72 13.59 -35.82
N ASP A 498 7.85 14.67 -36.60
CA ASP A 498 8.96 15.60 -36.46
C ASP A 498 8.74 16.62 -35.32
N GLU A 499 7.49 16.93 -34.94
CA GLU A 499 7.20 17.70 -33.72
C GLU A 499 7.54 16.89 -32.45
N MET A 500 7.13 15.62 -32.40
CA MET A 500 7.48 14.72 -31.28
C MET A 500 9.00 14.54 -31.16
N ARG A 501 9.69 14.34 -32.29
CA ARG A 501 11.17 14.25 -32.31
C ARG A 501 11.82 15.55 -31.86
N ALA A 502 11.32 16.71 -32.29
CA ALA A 502 11.87 18.00 -31.93
C ALA A 502 11.64 18.37 -30.45
N GLU A 503 10.62 17.81 -29.80
CA GLU A 503 10.41 17.92 -28.34
C GLU A 503 10.99 16.75 -27.54
N SER A 504 11.67 15.78 -28.18
CA SER A 504 12.22 14.63 -27.47
C SER A 504 13.46 14.97 -26.65
N VAL A 505 13.63 14.30 -25.50
CA VAL A 505 14.83 14.38 -24.66
C VAL A 505 16.11 13.96 -25.41
N MET A 506 16.00 13.12 -26.44
CA MET A 506 17.12 12.75 -27.32
C MET A 506 17.57 13.91 -28.23
N THR A 507 16.63 14.76 -28.67
CA THR A 507 16.96 16.01 -29.39
C THR A 507 17.61 17.02 -28.44
N PHE A 508 17.11 17.16 -27.21
CA PHE A 508 17.79 17.93 -26.16
C PHE A 508 19.23 17.45 -25.94
N ALA A 509 19.46 16.15 -25.79
CA ALA A 509 20.80 15.60 -25.55
C ALA A 509 21.76 15.82 -26.72
N ARG A 510 21.27 15.70 -27.96
CA ARG A 510 22.06 16.01 -29.17
C ARG A 510 22.49 17.48 -29.22
N GLU A 511 21.58 18.40 -28.87
CA GLU A 511 21.81 19.85 -28.99
C GLU A 511 22.54 20.45 -27.78
N ASN A 512 22.55 19.74 -26.65
CA ASN A 512 23.26 20.11 -25.42
C ASN A 512 24.44 19.17 -25.07
N TRP A 513 24.95 18.40 -26.05
CA TRP A 513 25.90 17.30 -25.79
C TRP A 513 27.12 17.71 -24.95
N GLN A 514 27.79 18.81 -25.29
CA GLN A 514 28.99 19.28 -24.56
C GLN A 514 28.71 19.63 -23.09
N TYR A 515 27.47 20.02 -22.78
CA TYR A 515 27.02 20.33 -21.42
C TYR A 515 26.71 19.03 -20.65
N LEU A 516 26.04 18.06 -21.28
CA LEU A 516 25.80 16.75 -20.67
C LEU A 516 27.09 15.94 -20.46
N GLU A 517 28.03 16.00 -21.41
CA GLU A 517 29.35 15.39 -21.29
C GLU A 517 30.09 15.94 -20.07
N ARG A 518 30.10 17.28 -19.88
CA ARG A 518 30.65 17.89 -18.67
C ARG A 518 29.90 17.46 -17.40
N MET A 519 28.57 17.54 -17.41
CA MET A 519 27.72 17.18 -16.27
C MET A 519 27.96 15.72 -15.82
N TRP A 520 28.07 14.79 -16.76
CA TRP A 520 28.43 13.40 -16.48
C TRP A 520 29.80 13.29 -15.82
N ARG A 521 30.81 14.00 -16.32
CA ARG A 521 32.15 13.99 -15.72
C ARG A 521 32.16 14.57 -14.29
N GLU A 522 31.50 15.71 -14.09
CA GLU A 522 31.40 16.37 -12.78
C GLU A 522 30.61 15.51 -11.77
N VAL A 523 29.51 14.87 -12.16
CA VAL A 523 28.66 14.04 -11.27
C VAL A 523 29.21 12.62 -11.05
N PHE A 524 29.80 11.97 -12.05
CA PHE A 524 30.15 10.55 -12.00
C PHE A 524 31.67 10.27 -11.99
N GLU A 525 32.46 10.90 -12.87
CA GLU A 525 33.91 10.62 -12.96
C GLU A 525 34.72 11.27 -11.83
N GLU A 526 34.32 12.45 -11.39
CA GLU A 526 35.08 13.25 -10.43
C GLU A 526 34.61 13.02 -8.96
N ASN A 527 33.51 12.27 -8.76
CA ASN A 527 32.88 12.01 -7.45
C ASN A 527 32.57 10.51 -7.18
N ILE A 528 33.36 9.59 -7.74
CA ILE A 528 33.17 8.11 -7.76
C ILE A 528 32.82 7.46 -6.39
N PHE A 529 33.16 8.08 -5.25
CA PHE A 529 32.93 7.51 -3.91
C PHE A 529 31.45 7.52 -3.43
N PHE A 530 30.51 8.03 -4.22
CA PHE A 530 29.08 8.16 -3.87
C PHE A 530 28.12 7.72 -5.01
N GLY A 531 28.60 6.84 -5.89
CA GLY A 531 27.90 6.38 -7.12
C GLY A 531 27.12 5.08 -6.95
#